data_AF-A0A953WB00-F1
#
_entry.id   AF-A0A953WB00-F1
#
_cell.length_a   1.000
_cell.length_b   1.000
_cell.length_c   1.000
_cell.angle_alpha   90.00
_cell.angle_beta   90.00
_cell.angle_gamma   90.00
#
_symmetry.space_group_name_H-M   'P 1'
#
loop_
_entity.id
_entity.type
_entity.pdbx_description
1 polymer ?
#
loop_
_entity_poly.entity_id
_entity_poly.type
_entity_poly.pdbx_seq_one_letter_code
_entity_poly.pdbx_strand_id
1 'polypeptide(L)' 'MKKLLFGATAALALQACGQQATDGAADPTARELSAAPEIGDFGIDLQSIDASVAPGDDFYDYVNG' A
#
# COMPACT_ATOMS: atom_id res chain seq x y z
N MET A 1 -3.46 -18.67 42.54
CA MET A 1 -4.56 -17.94 41.86
C MET A 1 -4.07 -16.76 41.00
N LYS A 2 -2.90 -16.84 40.35
CA LYS A 2 -2.35 -15.75 39.50
C LYS A 2 -2.29 -16.10 38.01
N LYS A 3 -2.55 -17.36 37.65
CA LYS A 3 -2.50 -17.87 36.26
C LYS A 3 -3.84 -17.74 35.52
N LEU A 4 -4.91 -17.37 36.22
CA LEU A 4 -6.25 -17.20 35.64
C LEU A 4 -6.49 -15.78 35.10
N LEU A 5 -5.57 -14.82 35.34
CA LEU A 5 -5.73 -13.45 34.86
C LEU A 5 -5.19 -13.22 33.43
N PHE A 6 -4.42 -14.17 32.88
CA PHE A 6 -3.82 -14.02 31.54
C PHE A 6 -4.68 -14.59 30.40
N GLY A 7 -5.77 -15.30 30.69
CA GLY A 7 -6.62 -15.94 29.68
C GLY A 7 -7.81 -15.11 29.19
N ALA A 8 -8.20 -14.06 29.92
CA ALA A 8 -9.44 -13.32 29.64
C ALA A 8 -9.27 -12.17 28.63
N THR A 9 -8.04 -11.76 28.32
CA THR A 9 -7.77 -10.64 27.39
C THR A 9 -7.81 -11.04 25.91
N ALA A 10 -7.68 -12.34 25.59
CA ALA A 10 -7.71 -12.80 24.20
C ALA A 10 -9.12 -12.79 23.57
N ALA A 11 -10.18 -12.91 24.38
CA ALA A 11 -11.55 -12.96 23.88
C ALA A 11 -12.13 -11.58 23.52
N LEU A 12 -11.60 -10.49 24.08
CA LEU A 12 -12.04 -9.12 23.79
C LEU A 12 -11.38 -8.54 22.52
N ALA A 13 -10.28 -9.11 22.04
CA ALA A 13 -9.57 -8.64 20.86
C ALA A 13 -10.31 -8.94 19.54
N LEU A 14 -11.19 -9.96 19.52
CA LEU A 14 -11.92 -10.34 18.29
C LEU A 14 -13.09 -9.40 17.97
N GLN A 15 -13.68 -8.71 18.96
CA GLN A 15 -14.80 -7.78 18.72
C GLN A 15 -14.38 -6.41 18.19
N ALA A 16 -13.08 -6.09 18.18
CA ALA A 16 -12.58 -4.85 17.58
C ALA A 16 -12.39 -4.92 16.06
N CYS A 17 -12.42 -6.13 15.48
CA CYS A 17 -12.33 -6.35 14.04
C CYS A 17 -13.69 -6.56 13.37
N GLY A 18 -14.80 -6.42 14.11
CA GLY A 18 -16.14 -6.51 13.54
C GLY A 18 -16.47 -5.25 12.75
N GLN A 19 -16.39 -5.36 11.42
CA GLN A 19 -16.74 -4.33 10.43
C GLN A 19 -17.90 -3.42 10.89
N GLN A 20 -17.56 -2.17 11.16
CA GLN A 20 -18.51 -1.07 11.17
C GLN A 20 -19.00 -0.90 9.72
N ALA A 21 -20.20 -1.40 9.42
CA ALA A 21 -20.88 -1.03 8.19
C ALA A 21 -21.18 0.48 8.28
N THR A 22 -20.39 1.26 7.56
CA THR A 22 -20.72 2.65 7.29
C THR A 22 -21.72 2.61 6.15
N ASP A 23 -23.00 2.81 6.48
CA ASP A 23 -23.98 3.13 5.46
C ASP A 23 -23.46 4.37 4.73
N GLY A 24 -23.06 4.16 3.47
CA GLY A 24 -22.38 5.13 2.64
C GLY A 24 -23.30 6.32 2.38
N ALA A 25 -23.19 7.34 3.23
CA ALA A 25 -23.53 8.69 2.81
C ALA A 25 -22.57 9.06 1.68
N ALA A 26 -23.14 9.33 0.50
CA ALA A 26 -22.35 9.78 -0.64
C ALA A 26 -21.58 11.04 -0.25
N ASP A 27 -20.26 10.94 -0.28
CA ASP A 27 -19.37 12.05 0.00
C ASP A 27 -19.55 13.10 -1.12
N PRO A 28 -19.98 14.33 -0.81
CA PRO A 28 -20.14 15.39 -1.81
C PRO A 28 -18.81 15.81 -2.45
N THR A 29 -17.67 15.26 -1.98
CA THR A 29 -16.34 15.48 -2.54
C THR A 29 -15.81 14.31 -3.37
N ALA A 30 -16.65 13.33 -3.74
CA ALA A 30 -16.30 12.30 -4.70
C ALA A 30 -16.00 12.90 -6.08
N ARG A 31 -14.79 13.44 -6.24
CA ARG A 31 -14.23 13.88 -7.52
C ARG A 31 -13.93 12.63 -8.32
N GLU A 32 -14.53 12.52 -9.50
CA GLU A 32 -14.10 11.52 -10.47
C GLU A 32 -12.60 11.70 -10.74
N LEU A 33 -11.80 10.70 -10.35
CA LEU A 33 -10.41 10.54 -10.74
C LEU A 33 -10.37 9.91 -12.14
N SER A 34 -11.03 10.54 -13.12
CA SER A 34 -11.06 10.05 -14.51
C SER A 34 -10.16 10.86 -15.45
N ALA A 35 -9.45 11.87 -14.95
CA ALA A 35 -8.50 12.63 -15.76
C ALA A 35 -7.11 11.96 -15.74
N ALA A 36 -6.57 11.70 -16.93
CA ALA A 36 -5.15 11.40 -17.13
C ALA A 36 -4.29 12.53 -16.49
N PRO A 37 -3.03 12.24 -16.11
CA PRO A 37 -2.19 13.25 -15.48
C PRO A 37 -2.07 14.51 -16.36
N GLU A 38 -2.19 15.69 -15.76
CA GLU A 38 -2.12 16.96 -16.50
C GLU A 38 -0.73 17.22 -17.08
N ILE A 39 0.32 16.61 -16.51
CA ILE A 39 1.71 16.79 -16.91
C ILE A 39 2.36 15.43 -17.12
N GLY A 40 2.44 15.02 -18.39
CA GLY A 40 3.22 13.87 -18.84
C GLY A 40 2.79 12.52 -18.26
N ASP A 41 3.55 11.50 -18.63
CA ASP A 41 3.40 10.15 -18.09
C ASP A 41 4.42 9.94 -16.97
N PHE A 42 3.97 9.37 -15.86
CA PHE A 42 4.82 9.05 -14.72
C PHE A 42 5.11 7.55 -14.70
N GLY A 43 6.38 7.20 -14.48
CA GLY A 43 6.81 5.82 -14.43
C GLY A 43 8.32 5.71 -14.44
N ILE A 44 8.81 4.47 -14.47
CA ILE A 44 10.22 4.16 -14.69
C ILE A 44 10.43 3.97 -16.19
N ASP A 45 11.42 4.65 -16.76
CA ASP A 45 11.86 4.37 -18.12
C ASP A 45 12.58 3.01 -18.15
N LEU A 46 12.06 2.09 -18.95
CA LEU A 46 12.63 0.75 -19.10
C LEU A 46 13.56 0.64 -20.32
N GLN A 47 13.59 1.65 -21.19
CA GLN A 47 14.44 1.65 -22.38
C GLN A 47 15.91 1.95 -22.03
N SER A 48 16.15 2.65 -20.92
CA SER A 48 17.47 3.01 -20.40
C SER A 48 18.10 1.95 -19.50
N ILE A 49 17.50 0.76 -19.38
CA ILE A 49 18.07 -0.31 -18.56
C ILE A 49 19.27 -0.95 -19.27
N ASP A 50 20.44 -0.95 -18.63
CA ASP A 50 21.60 -1.72 -19.07
C ASP A 50 21.53 -3.15 -18.54
N ALA A 51 21.04 -4.07 -19.38
CA ALA A 51 20.92 -5.49 -19.04
C ALA A 51 22.27 -6.23 -18.90
N SER A 52 23.39 -5.58 -19.19
CA SER A 52 24.72 -6.16 -18.95
C SER A 52 25.17 -6.05 -17.49
N VAL A 53 24.58 -5.13 -16.72
CA VAL A 53 24.82 -4.95 -15.29
C VAL A 53 23.80 -5.75 -14.50
N ALA A 54 24.24 -6.58 -13.55
CA ALA A 54 23.28 -7.22 -12.66
C ALA A 54 22.75 -6.18 -11.65
N PRO A 55 21.42 -6.09 -11.41
CA PRO A 55 20.87 -5.09 -10.49
C PRO A 55 21.34 -5.25 -9.04
N GLY A 56 21.91 -6.41 -8.68
CA GLY A 56 22.53 -6.65 -7.38
C GLY A 56 23.96 -6.16 -7.24
N ASP A 57 24.66 -5.93 -8.35
CA ASP A 57 26.04 -5.44 -8.37
C ASP A 57 26.06 -3.91 -8.34
N ASP A 58 25.31 -3.26 -9.25
CA ASP A 58 25.07 -1.82 -9.24
C ASP A 58 23.67 -1.49 -9.80
N PHE A 59 22.76 -1.13 -8.90
CA PHE A 59 21.39 -0.78 -9.29
C PHE A 59 21.31 0.57 -10.02
N TYR A 60 22.19 1.52 -9.69
CA TYR A 60 22.15 2.83 -10.34
C TYR A 60 22.55 2.69 -11.80
N ASP A 61 23.66 2.00 -12.08
CA ASP A 61 24.09 1.74 -13.46
C ASP A 61 23.12 0.81 -14.19
N TYR A 62 22.52 -0.19 -13.53
CA TYR A 62 21.48 -1.02 -14.16
C TYR A 62 20.28 -0.20 -14.68
N VAL A 63 19.86 0.85 -13.96
CA VAL A 63 18.67 1.65 -14.33
C VAL A 63 19.02 2.88 -15.20
N ASN A 64 20.26 3.40 -15.10
CA ASN A 64 20.65 4.69 -15.69
C ASN A 64 21.92 4.63 -16.59
N GLY A 65 22.49 3.44 -16.80
CA GLY A 65 23.76 3.21 -17.52
C GLY A 65 23.68 3.29 -19.03
#